data_AF-A0A7C3X0X4-F1
#
_entry.id   AF-A0A7C3X0X4-F1
#
_cell.length_a   1.000
_cell.length_b   1.000
_cell.length_c   1.000
_cell.angle_alpha   90.00
_cell.angle_beta   90.00
_cell.angle_gamma   90.00
#
_symmetry.space_group_name_H-M   'P 1'
#
loop_
_entity.id
_entity.type
_entity.pdbx_description
1 polymer ?
#
loop_
_entity_poly.entity_id
_entity_poly.type
_entity_poly.pdbx_seq_one_letter_code
_entity_poly.pdbx_strand_id
1 'polypeptide(L)'
;MLESIVLHLVSEAKTLEEVEEKTAEALFGVGRAILKAYLEHLDEALMKKREKGLRHLGRRERDVLTRFGVVRVKRRYYRDGEGN
;
A
#
# COMPACT_ATOMS: atom_id res chain seq x y z
N MET A 1 3.42 -10.87 20.24
CA MET A 1 3.95 -10.41 18.94
C MET A 1 4.06 -8.90 18.88
N LEU A 2 2.99 -8.15 19.18
CA LEU A 2 3.07 -6.68 19.23
C LEU A 2 3.92 -6.20 20.42
N GLU A 3 3.69 -6.74 21.62
CA GLU A 3 4.49 -6.42 22.82
C GLU A 3 5.99 -6.66 22.63
N SER A 4 6.39 -7.75 21.99
CA SER A 4 7.80 -8.05 21.73
C SER A 4 8.44 -7.04 20.77
N ILE A 5 7.68 -6.54 19.79
CA ILE A 5 8.15 -5.50 18.86
C ILE A 5 8.29 -4.16 19.61
N VAL A 6 7.30 -3.83 20.46
CA VAL A 6 7.34 -2.62 21.29
C VAL A 6 8.54 -2.65 22.24
N LEU A 7 8.76 -3.77 22.95
CA LEU A 7 9.88 -3.92 23.87
C LEU A 7 11.23 -3.75 23.16
N HIS A 8 11.36 -4.33 21.96
CA HIS A 8 12.57 -4.23 21.16
C HIS A 8 12.84 -2.79 20.71
N LEU A 9 11.82 -2.10 20.15
CA LEU A 9 11.92 -0.70 19.72
C LEU A 9 12.32 0.23 20.87
N VAL A 10 11.74 0.03 22.05
CA VAL A 10 12.05 0.82 23.25
C VAL A 10 13.45 0.49 23.79
N SER A 11 13.88 -0.77 23.75
CA SER A 11 15.17 -1.20 24.29
C SER A 11 16.39 -0.68 23.50
N GLU A 12 16.21 -0.39 22.21
CA GLU A 12 17.29 0.08 21.33
C GLU A 12 17.37 1.60 21.19
N ALA A 13 16.33 2.32 21.60
CA ALA A 13 16.29 3.77 21.51
C ALA A 13 17.04 4.41 22.67
N LYS A 14 17.81 5.46 22.36
CA LYS A 14 18.62 6.20 23.34
C LYS A 14 17.91 7.45 23.84
N THR A 15 16.91 7.92 23.11
CA THR A 15 16.14 9.13 23.42
C THR A 15 14.64 8.91 23.19
N LEU A 16 13.81 9.76 23.78
CA LEU A 16 12.37 9.74 23.54
C LEU A 16 12.03 10.01 22.07
N GLU A 17 12.73 10.95 21.45
CA GLU A 17 12.57 11.29 20.02
C GLU A 17 12.83 10.08 19.12
N GLU A 18 13.89 9.31 19.39
CA GLU A 18 14.17 8.06 18.65
C GLU A 18 13.06 7.02 18.82
N VAL A 19 12.44 6.91 20.00
CA VAL A 19 11.30 6.03 20.22
C VAL A 19 10.11 6.48 19.36
N GLU A 20 9.80 7.78 19.37
CA GLU A 20 8.67 8.35 18.63
C GLU A 20 8.86 8.16 17.12
N GLU A 21 10.05 8.45 16.59
CA GLU A 21 10.37 8.31 15.17
C GLU A 21 10.26 6.85 14.72
N LYS A 22 10.93 5.92 15.42
CA LYS A 22 10.89 4.49 15.09
C LYS A 22 9.47 3.91 15.20
N THR A 23 8.70 4.38 16.19
CA THR A 23 7.30 3.97 16.36
C THR A 23 6.45 4.47 15.19
N ALA A 24 6.58 5.73 14.81
CA ALA A 24 5.86 6.31 13.69
C ALA A 24 6.22 5.60 12.37
N GLU A 25 7.51 5.34 12.13
CA GLU A 25 7.98 4.60 10.96
C GLU A 25 7.36 3.21 10.87
N ALA A 26 7.37 2.46 11.98
CA ALA A 26 6.79 1.12 12.05
C ALA A 26 5.28 1.15 11.76
N LEU A 27 4.54 2.06 12.41
CA LEU A 27 3.09 2.21 12.19
C LEU A 27 2.77 2.59 10.75
N PHE A 28 3.54 3.49 10.16
CA PHE A 28 3.34 3.90 8.77
C PHE A 28 3.71 2.76 7.81
N GLY A 29 4.72 1.96 8.13
CA GLY A 29 5.05 0.73 7.40
C GLY A 29 3.87 -0.25 7.36
N VAL A 30 3.23 -0.50 8.51
CA VAL A 30 2.03 -1.34 8.61
C VAL A 30 0.87 -0.71 7.83
N GLY A 31 0.63 0.59 7.97
CA GLY A 31 -0.40 1.31 7.23
C GLY A 31 -0.24 1.19 5.72
N ARG A 32 1.00 1.35 5.20
CA ARG A 32 1.30 1.15 3.78
C ARG A 32 1.04 -0.29 3.32
N ALA A 33 1.38 -1.28 4.14
CA ALA A 33 1.13 -2.68 3.82
C ALA A 33 -0.37 -2.99 3.73
N ILE A 34 -1.17 -2.51 4.68
CA ILE A 34 -2.63 -2.65 4.67
C ILE A 34 -3.23 -1.99 3.44
N LEU A 35 -2.85 -0.75 3.14
CA LEU A 35 -3.36 -0.02 1.98
C LEU A 35 -2.97 -0.69 0.66
N LYS A 36 -1.75 -1.22 0.56
CA LYS A 36 -1.32 -2.00 -0.61
C LYS A 36 -2.23 -3.20 -0.81
N ALA A 37 -2.45 -4.01 0.23
CA ALA A 37 -3.31 -5.18 0.16
C ALA A 37 -4.75 -4.82 -0.23
N TYR A 38 -5.28 -3.72 0.34
CA TYR A 38 -6.60 -3.20 -0.03
C TYR A 38 -6.68 -2.80 -1.51
N LEU A 39 -5.69 -2.06 -2.02
CA LEU A 39 -5.67 -1.60 -3.42
C LEU A 39 -5.50 -2.77 -4.41
N GLU A 40 -4.70 -3.78 -4.05
CA GLU A 40 -4.57 -5.01 -4.84
C GLU A 40 -5.88 -5.81 -4.86
N HIS A 41 -6.56 -5.92 -3.72
CA HIS A 41 -7.89 -6.54 -3.64
C HIS A 41 -8.93 -5.77 -4.47
N LEU A 42 -8.89 -4.43 -4.42
CA LEU A 42 -9.77 -3.58 -5.21
C LEU A 42 -9.55 -3.79 -6.72
N ASP A 43 -8.30 -3.91 -7.17
CA ASP A 43 -7.99 -4.23 -8.57
C ASP A 43 -8.61 -5.57 -9.01
N GLU A 44 -8.57 -6.59 -8.15
CA GLU A 44 -9.25 -7.87 -8.42
C GLU A 44 -10.76 -7.74 -8.47
N ALA A 45 -11.37 -6.99 -7.54
CA ALA A 45 -12.80 -6.77 -7.51
C ALA A 45 -13.28 -6.01 -8.75
N LEU A 46 -12.54 -4.99 -9.19
CA LEU A 46 -12.83 -4.23 -10.40
C LEU A 46 -12.68 -5.08 -11.66
N MET A 47 -11.68 -5.96 -11.72
CA MET A 47 -11.53 -6.91 -12.83
C MET A 47 -12.75 -7.83 -12.97
N LYS A 48 -13.29 -8.33 -11.86
CA LYS A 48 -14.48 -9.21 -11.87
C LYS A 48 -15.74 -8.48 -12.35
N LYS A 49 -15.82 -7.18 -12.11
CA LYS A 49 -16.95 -6.31 -12.52
C LYS A 49 -16.66 -5.53 -13.81
N ARG A 50 -15.62 -5.90 -14.55
CA ARG A 50 -15.17 -5.17 -15.74
C ARG A 50 -16.26 -5.10 -16.79
N GLU A 51 -16.50 -3.90 -17.30
CA GLU A 51 -17.45 -3.66 -18.39
C GLU A 51 -17.06 -4.38 -19.69
N LYS A 52 -18.07 -4.70 -20.50
CA LYS A 52 -17.87 -5.28 -21.83
C LYS A 52 -17.26 -4.23 -22.75
N GLY A 53 -16.25 -4.61 -23.53
CA GLY A 53 -15.52 -3.72 -24.44
C GLY A 53 -14.15 -3.27 -23.94
N LEU A 54 -13.88 -3.36 -22.63
CA LEU A 54 -12.56 -3.05 -22.07
C LEU A 54 -11.54 -4.15 -22.36
N ARG A 55 -10.48 -3.79 -23.09
CA ARG A 55 -9.35 -4.68 -23.43
C ARG A 55 -8.27 -4.58 -22.36
N HIS A 56 -7.81 -5.72 -21.87
CA HIS A 56 -6.70 -5.79 -20.92
C HIS A 56 -5.37 -5.65 -21.68
N LEU A 57 -4.57 -4.63 -21.36
CA LEU A 57 -3.29 -4.33 -22.02
C LEU A 57 -2.06 -4.66 -21.15
N GLY A 58 -2.25 -5.37 -20.04
CA GLY A 58 -1.19 -5.74 -19.11
C GLY A 58 -1.32 -5.05 -17.77
N ARG A 59 -0.20 -4.90 -17.05
CA ARG A 59 -0.17 -4.26 -15.73
C ARG A 59 0.65 -2.98 -15.75
N ARG A 60 0.21 -1.97 -15.00
CA ARG A 60 0.93 -0.72 -14.76
C ARG A 60 1.20 -0.52 -13.29
N GLU A 61 2.35 0.04 -13.00
CA GLU A 61 2.71 0.49 -11.65
C GLU A 61 2.35 1.97 -11.48
N ARG A 62 1.93 2.31 -10.27
CA ARG A 62 1.65 3.68 -9.86
C ARG A 62 2.02 3.87 -8.39
N ASP A 63 2.61 5.01 -8.12
CA ASP A 63 2.83 5.50 -6.76
C ASP A 63 1.60 6.31 -6.31
N VAL A 64 1.01 5.92 -5.18
CA VAL A 64 -0.15 6.58 -4.56
C VAL A 64 0.33 7.27 -3.29
N LEU A 65 0.23 8.59 -3.23
CA LEU A 65 0.54 9.36 -2.03
C LEU A 65 -0.59 9.20 -1.00
N THR A 66 -0.24 8.82 0.22
CA THR A 66 -1.18 8.63 1.33
C THR A 66 -0.66 9.32 2.59
N ARG A 67 -1.48 9.37 3.65
CA ARG A 67 -1.04 9.84 4.97
C ARG A 67 0.06 8.99 5.59
N PHE A 68 0.22 7.73 5.16
CA PHE A 68 1.27 6.82 5.63
C PHE A 68 2.50 6.82 4.71
N GLY A 69 2.58 7.78 3.78
CA GLY A 69 3.60 7.86 2.75
C GLY A 69 3.18 7.24 1.42
N VAL A 70 4.17 7.00 0.56
CA VAL A 70 3.94 6.48 -0.80
C VAL A 70 3.67 4.98 -0.77
N VAL A 71 2.58 4.55 -1.42
CA VAL A 71 2.25 3.15 -1.65
C VAL A 71 2.39 2.86 -3.15
N ARG A 72 3.37 2.02 -3.51
CA ARG A 72 3.53 1.53 -4.88
C ARG A 72 2.60 0.35 -5.13
N VAL A 73 1.74 0.48 -6.12
CA VAL A 73 0.76 -0.55 -6.50
C VAL A 73 0.89 -0.94 -7.97
N LYS A 74 0.72 -2.23 -8.26
CA LYS A 74 0.70 -2.78 -9.61
C LYS A 74 -0.71 -3.24 -9.94
N ARG A 75 -1.37 -2.54 -10.86
CA ARG A 75 -2.78 -2.77 -11.21
C ARG A 75 -2.93 -3.16 -12.68
N ARG A 76 -4.06 -3.77 -13.02
CA ARG A 76 -4.40 -4.09 -14.41
C ARG A 76 -4.69 -2.80 -15.19
N TYR A 77 -4.24 -2.75 -16.43
CA TYR A 77 -4.42 -1.62 -17.34
C TYR A 77 -5.40 -2.01 -18.43
N TYR A 78 -6.47 -1.24 -18.55
CA TYR A 78 -7.52 -1.44 -19.52
C TYR A 78 -7.63 -0.23 -20.44
N ARG A 79 -8.07 -0.47 -21.67
CA ARG A 79 -8.49 0.57 -22.61
C ARG A 79 -9.82 0.20 -23.25
N ASP A 80 -10.63 1.19 -23.56
CA ASP A 80 -11.82 1.01 -24.39
C ASP A 80 -11.49 1.03 -25.90
N GLY A 81 -12.53 1.00 -26.74
CA GLY A 81 -12.39 1.03 -28.20
C GLY A 81 -11.88 2.36 -28.76
N GLU A 82 -11.97 3.44 -27.99
CA GLU A 82 -11.45 4.77 -28.34
C GLU A 82 -10.01 4.96 -27.84
N GLY A 83 -9.49 3.99 -27.10
CA GLY A 83 -8.15 4.05 -26.53
C GLY A 83 -8.09 4.94 -25.29
N ASN A 84 -9.20 5.15 -24.58
CA ASN A 84 -9.26 5.79 -23.26
C ASN A 84 -9.01 4.79 -22.13
#